data_AF-A0A150J607-F1
#
_entry.id   AF-A0A150J607-F1
#
_cell.length_a   1.000
_cell.length_b   1.000
_cell.length_c   1.000
_cell.angle_alpha   90.00
_cell.angle_beta   90.00
_cell.angle_gamma   90.00
#
_symmetry.space_group_name_H-M   'P 1'
#
loop_
_entity.id
_entity.type
_entity.pdbx_description
1 polymer ?
#
loop_
_entity_poly.entity_id
_entity_poly.type
_entity_poly.pdbx_seq_one_letter_code
_entity_poly.pdbx_strand_id
1 'polypeptide(L)'
;MTYSITKNGVELSKDLYTIDENTKTFSSSEDGLVLDFSNETRWTFKTGSNCTFDTGYDCMFDTGSGCTFKTGSDCTFNTGGYCTFNTRGYCTFDTGGYCTFKTGSDCTFKTCDDCTFKTGSDCTFKTGSECTFDTWSDCTFDTRGYCTFDTMSDCTFNTGGYCTFDTGGYCTFKTGSDCTFKTCDDCTFKTGSDCTFKTGSECTFDTWSDCTFKTGSCCVLVRRDIYELIEIPADTTIKLHGFEIVGYDITEKQP
;
A
#
# COMPACT_ATOMS: atom_id res chain seq x y z
N MET A 1 23.55 31.32 -4.60
CA MET A 1 22.22 31.01 -4.03
C MET A 1 22.30 29.60 -3.50
N THR A 2 21.65 29.29 -2.39
CA THR A 2 21.67 27.95 -1.75
C THR A 2 20.74 26.95 -2.43
N TYR A 3 19.92 27.43 -3.36
CA TYR A 3 18.97 26.66 -4.18
C TYR A 3 18.93 27.19 -5.62
N SER A 4 18.31 26.43 -6.53
CA SER A 4 18.08 26.82 -7.93
C SER A 4 16.64 26.54 -8.38
N ILE A 5 16.12 27.44 -9.23
CA ILE A 5 14.76 27.38 -9.78
C ILE A 5 14.87 27.56 -11.29
N THR A 6 14.57 26.52 -12.05
CA THR A 6 14.72 26.53 -13.51
C THR A 6 13.50 25.98 -14.22
N LYS A 7 13.34 26.35 -15.49
CA LYS A 7 12.37 25.78 -16.42
C LYS A 7 13.06 25.55 -17.76
N ASN A 8 12.98 24.32 -18.28
CA ASN A 8 13.73 23.91 -19.48
C ASN A 8 15.25 24.17 -19.40
N GLY A 9 15.83 24.05 -18.19
CA GLY A 9 17.26 24.26 -17.95
C GLY A 9 17.71 25.72 -17.87
N VAL A 10 16.78 26.68 -17.94
CA VAL A 10 17.07 28.12 -17.82
C VAL A 10 16.51 28.64 -16.49
N GLU A 11 17.23 29.55 -15.85
CA GLU A 11 16.76 30.22 -14.62
C GLU A 11 15.39 30.86 -14.84
N LEU A 12 14.46 30.60 -13.92
CA LEU A 12 13.10 31.12 -14.01
C LEU A 12 13.10 32.63 -13.76
N SER A 13 12.36 33.38 -14.56
CA SER A 13 12.18 34.82 -14.35
C SER A 13 11.57 35.09 -12.97
N LYS A 14 12.09 36.09 -12.26
CA LYS A 14 11.64 36.47 -10.91
C LYS A 14 10.19 36.96 -10.85
N ASP A 15 9.62 37.38 -11.98
CA ASP A 15 8.21 37.81 -12.05
C ASP A 15 7.23 36.62 -12.07
N LEU A 16 7.74 35.39 -12.25
CA LEU A 16 6.93 34.17 -12.35
C LEU A 16 6.81 33.40 -11.02
N TYR A 17 7.45 33.87 -9.96
CA TYR A 17 7.40 33.23 -8.66
C TYR A 17 7.58 34.22 -7.52
N THR A 18 7.18 33.81 -6.33
CA THR A 18 7.43 34.54 -5.08
C THR A 18 8.16 33.66 -4.09
N ILE A 19 9.10 34.24 -3.35
CA ILE A 19 9.78 33.60 -2.23
C ILE A 19 9.57 34.45 -0.98
N ASP A 20 9.06 33.82 0.08
CA ASP A 20 9.08 34.36 1.44
C ASP A 20 10.11 33.56 2.26
N GLU A 21 11.25 34.18 2.55
CA GLU A 21 12.34 33.57 3.32
C GLU A 21 12.01 33.43 4.83
N ASN A 22 11.08 34.24 5.35
CA ASN A 22 10.69 34.16 6.76
C ASN A 22 9.81 32.94 7.00
N THR A 23 8.90 32.65 6.08
CA THR A 23 8.03 31.47 6.13
C THR A 23 8.58 30.29 5.33
N LYS A 24 9.73 30.45 4.68
CA LYS A 24 10.34 29.47 3.76
C LYS A 24 9.33 28.94 2.75
N THR A 25 8.67 29.85 2.04
CA THR A 25 7.61 29.49 1.07
C THR A 25 8.01 29.90 -0.34
N PHE A 26 8.06 28.93 -1.24
CA PHE A 26 8.15 29.14 -2.68
C PHE A 26 6.75 29.00 -3.28
N SER A 27 6.35 29.94 -4.14
CA SER A 27 5.06 29.86 -4.85
C SER A 27 5.19 30.28 -6.30
N SER A 28 4.63 29.48 -7.20
CA SER A 28 4.54 29.76 -8.64
C SER A 28 3.35 29.03 -9.23
N SER A 29 2.68 29.61 -10.23
CA SER A 29 1.66 28.90 -11.02
C SER A 29 2.26 28.11 -12.19
N GLU A 30 3.57 28.15 -12.36
CA GLU A 30 4.24 27.55 -13.49
C GLU A 30 4.31 26.02 -13.37
N ASP A 31 4.09 25.36 -14.51
CA ASP A 31 4.36 23.93 -14.69
C ASP A 31 5.81 23.70 -15.16
N GLY A 32 6.30 22.47 -15.01
CA GLY A 32 7.56 22.04 -15.61
C GLY A 32 8.79 22.63 -14.95
N LEU A 33 8.69 23.02 -13.67
CA LEU A 33 9.80 23.59 -12.92
C LEU A 33 10.75 22.49 -12.45
N VAL A 34 12.03 22.82 -12.37
CA VAL A 34 13.04 22.02 -11.67
C VAL A 34 13.56 22.86 -10.51
N LEU A 35 13.32 22.36 -9.31
CA LEU A 35 13.55 23.03 -8.03
C LEU A 35 14.59 22.22 -7.23
N ASP A 36 15.83 22.72 -7.21
CA ASP A 36 16.89 22.14 -6.39
C ASP A 36 17.06 22.97 -5.12
N PHE A 37 16.51 22.44 -4.04
CA PHE A 37 16.56 22.91 -2.67
C PHE A 37 17.18 21.81 -1.78
N SER A 38 18.09 21.00 -2.33
CA SER A 38 18.65 19.81 -1.68
C SER A 38 19.35 20.11 -0.34
N ASN A 39 19.90 21.32 -0.19
CA ASN A 39 20.54 21.80 1.04
C ASN A 39 19.59 22.59 1.95
N GLU A 40 18.31 22.63 1.61
CA GLU A 40 17.29 23.43 2.28
C GLU A 40 16.24 22.53 2.92
N THR A 41 15.70 22.97 4.06
CA THR A 41 14.78 22.20 4.89
C THR A 41 13.65 23.09 5.39
N ARG A 42 12.51 22.50 5.75
CA ARG A 42 11.33 23.22 6.25
C ARG A 42 10.77 24.22 5.25
N TRP A 43 10.82 23.88 3.97
CA TRP A 43 10.27 24.69 2.89
C TRP A 43 8.87 24.23 2.50
N THR A 44 8.01 25.18 2.17
CA THR A 44 6.70 24.93 1.56
C THR A 44 6.76 25.30 0.08
N PHE A 45 6.36 24.37 -0.78
CA PHE A 45 6.31 24.56 -2.22
C PHE A 45 4.87 24.55 -2.71
N LYS A 46 4.48 25.61 -3.40
CA LYS A 46 3.20 25.71 -4.10
C LYS A 46 3.46 25.88 -5.59
N THR A 47 3.17 24.85 -6.38
CA THR A 47 3.50 24.86 -7.82
C THR A 47 2.36 24.34 -8.68
N GLY A 48 2.49 24.54 -10.00
CA GLY A 48 1.72 23.78 -10.98
C GLY A 48 2.11 22.30 -11.03
N SER A 49 1.90 21.71 -12.19
CA SER A 49 2.12 20.30 -12.54
C SER A 49 3.50 20.06 -13.18
N ASN A 50 3.88 18.79 -13.31
CA ASN A 50 5.10 18.36 -14.02
C ASN A 50 6.39 18.94 -13.44
N CYS A 51 6.40 19.28 -12.16
CA CYS A 51 7.56 19.84 -11.48
C CYS A 51 8.47 18.73 -10.91
N THR A 52 9.76 19.00 -10.84
CA THR A 52 10.76 18.15 -10.21
C THR A 52 11.34 18.84 -9.00
N PHE A 53 11.40 18.14 -7.87
CA PHE A 53 11.88 18.65 -6.59
C PHE A 53 13.02 17.78 -6.09
N ASP A 54 14.18 18.40 -5.79
CA ASP A 54 15.22 17.82 -4.93
C ASP A 54 15.31 18.69 -3.68
N THR A 55 14.93 18.15 -2.52
CA THR A 55 14.86 18.93 -1.27
C THR A 55 15.41 18.17 -0.07
N GLY A 56 15.68 18.88 1.02
CA GLY A 56 15.99 18.27 2.30
C GLY A 56 14.76 17.65 2.99
N TYR A 57 14.68 17.81 4.30
CA TYR A 57 13.63 17.23 5.16
C TYR A 57 12.65 18.30 5.68
N ASP A 58 11.56 17.86 6.32
CA ASP A 58 10.48 18.69 6.85
C ASP A 58 9.77 19.57 5.80
N CYS A 59 9.78 19.18 4.53
CA CYS A 59 9.20 19.98 3.45
C CYS A 59 7.70 19.71 3.26
N MET A 60 6.97 20.73 2.82
CA MET A 60 5.55 20.64 2.47
C MET A 60 5.36 20.94 0.99
N PHE A 61 4.55 20.14 0.32
CA PHE A 61 4.29 20.26 -1.12
C PHE A 61 2.79 20.36 -1.37
N ASP A 62 2.37 21.40 -2.08
CA ASP A 62 1.02 21.61 -2.59
C ASP A 62 1.14 21.84 -4.10
N THR A 63 0.99 20.78 -4.88
CA THR A 63 1.35 20.78 -6.31
C THR A 63 0.29 20.14 -7.18
N GLY A 64 0.37 20.39 -8.48
CA GLY A 64 -0.41 19.66 -9.48
C GLY A 64 0.00 18.19 -9.63
N SER A 65 -0.37 17.60 -10.76
CA SER A 65 -0.07 16.21 -11.13
C SER A 65 1.29 16.08 -11.83
N GLY A 66 1.78 14.85 -11.99
CA GLY A 66 2.96 14.60 -12.84
C GLY A 66 4.29 15.01 -12.21
N CYS A 67 4.30 15.30 -10.91
CA CYS A 67 5.48 15.80 -10.22
C CYS A 67 6.41 14.65 -9.78
N THR A 68 7.72 14.94 -9.74
CA THR A 68 8.74 14.01 -9.24
C THR A 68 9.41 14.60 -8.01
N PHE A 69 9.48 13.83 -6.93
CA PHE A 69 10.00 14.26 -5.65
C PHE A 69 11.16 13.38 -5.22
N LYS A 70 12.29 14.02 -4.89
CA LYS A 70 13.41 13.44 -4.17
C LYS A 70 13.61 14.25 -2.89
N THR A 71 13.25 13.68 -1.75
CA THR A 71 13.22 14.42 -0.48
C THR A 71 13.81 13.60 0.66
N GLY A 72 14.08 14.27 1.78
CA GLY A 72 14.39 13.66 3.05
C GLY A 72 13.17 13.03 3.74
N SER A 73 13.22 13.02 5.07
CA SER A 73 12.14 12.53 5.94
C SER A 73 11.14 13.65 6.26
N ASP A 74 10.06 13.30 6.96
CA ASP A 74 9.16 14.25 7.63
C ASP A 74 8.45 15.22 6.65
N CYS A 75 8.29 14.78 5.40
CA CYS A 75 7.69 15.59 4.35
C CYS A 75 6.18 15.31 4.23
N THR A 76 5.43 16.35 3.89
CA THR A 76 3.99 16.25 3.61
C THR A 76 3.69 16.61 2.16
N PHE A 77 2.94 15.76 1.48
CA PHE A 77 2.61 15.90 0.07
C PHE A 77 1.11 15.98 -0.11
N ASN A 78 0.64 17.08 -0.70
CA ASN A 78 -0.70 17.24 -1.25
C ASN A 78 -0.54 17.44 -2.76
N THR A 79 -0.84 16.41 -3.56
CA THR A 79 -0.57 16.44 -5.00
C THR A 79 -1.72 15.89 -5.83
N GLY A 80 -1.70 16.18 -7.13
CA GLY A 80 -2.49 15.43 -8.10
C GLY A 80 -2.03 13.96 -8.25
N GLY A 81 -2.49 13.31 -9.32
CA GLY A 81 -2.03 11.96 -9.70
C GLY A 81 -0.73 11.98 -10.53
N TYR A 82 -0.30 10.80 -10.98
CA TYR A 82 0.87 10.61 -11.86
C TYR A 82 2.20 11.09 -11.24
N CYS A 83 2.29 11.11 -9.91
CA CYS A 83 3.49 11.58 -9.21
C CYS A 83 4.44 10.42 -8.88
N THR A 84 5.74 10.72 -8.81
CA THR A 84 6.78 9.79 -8.35
C THR A 84 7.46 10.34 -7.12
N PHE A 85 7.54 9.52 -6.06
CA PHE A 85 8.10 9.91 -4.77
C PHE A 85 9.29 9.01 -4.42
N ASN A 86 10.41 9.63 -4.10
CA ASN A 86 11.59 9.00 -3.51
C ASN A 86 11.94 9.74 -2.23
N THR A 87 11.49 9.20 -1.10
CA THR A 87 11.59 9.85 0.22
C THR A 87 12.25 8.91 1.22
N ARG A 88 12.61 9.46 2.39
CA ARG A 88 12.93 8.63 3.55
C ARG A 88 11.64 8.28 4.31
N GLY A 89 11.70 8.17 5.64
CA GLY A 89 10.55 7.82 6.47
C GLY A 89 9.75 9.03 6.96
N TYR A 90 8.72 8.76 7.78
CA TYR A 90 7.90 9.79 8.45
C TYR A 90 7.16 10.73 7.49
N CYS A 91 6.83 10.26 6.29
CA CYS A 91 6.18 11.09 5.28
C CYS A 91 4.67 10.86 5.23
N THR A 92 3.91 11.91 4.92
CA THR A 92 2.46 11.84 4.72
C THR A 92 2.10 12.23 3.30
N PHE A 93 1.28 11.42 2.65
CA PHE A 93 0.89 11.59 1.25
C PHE A 93 -0.64 11.66 1.13
N ASP A 94 -1.17 12.75 0.59
CA ASP A 94 -2.54 12.88 0.07
C ASP A 94 -2.43 13.15 -1.43
N THR A 95 -2.68 12.12 -2.25
CA THR A 95 -2.42 12.19 -3.70
C THR A 95 -3.58 11.66 -4.52
N GLY A 96 -3.58 11.99 -5.81
CA GLY A 96 -4.40 11.29 -6.80
C GLY A 96 -3.95 9.84 -7.04
N GLY A 97 -4.42 9.25 -8.14
CA GLY A 97 -4.03 7.91 -8.60
C GLY A 97 -2.80 7.91 -9.50
N TYR A 98 -2.39 6.72 -9.95
CA TYR A 98 -1.23 6.53 -10.84
C TYR A 98 0.11 6.99 -10.23
N CYS A 99 0.25 6.90 -8.91
CA CYS A 99 1.47 7.35 -8.22
C CYS A 99 2.42 6.17 -7.92
N THR A 100 3.72 6.45 -7.95
CA THR A 100 4.76 5.50 -7.55
C THR A 100 5.50 6.02 -6.33
N PHE A 101 5.59 5.20 -5.29
CA PHE A 101 6.21 5.55 -4.02
C PHE A 101 7.39 4.63 -3.73
N LYS A 102 8.54 5.22 -3.46
CA LYS A 102 9.71 4.57 -2.88
C LYS A 102 10.08 5.31 -1.59
N THR A 103 9.69 4.76 -0.44
CA THR A 103 9.80 5.44 0.84
C THR A 103 10.47 4.56 1.89
N GLY A 104 10.87 5.18 3.01
CA GLY A 104 11.26 4.47 4.22
C GLY A 104 10.06 3.98 5.02
N SER A 105 10.26 3.81 6.33
CA SER A 105 9.24 3.42 7.31
C SER A 105 8.35 4.58 7.77
N ASP A 106 7.34 4.28 8.59
CA ASP A 106 6.52 5.26 9.31
C ASP A 106 5.77 6.24 8.38
N CYS A 107 5.32 5.77 7.21
CA CYS A 107 4.66 6.61 6.23
C CYS A 107 3.14 6.40 6.22
N THR A 108 2.39 7.47 5.97
CA THR A 108 0.94 7.43 5.82
C THR A 108 0.55 7.82 4.41
N PHE A 109 -0.25 6.98 3.75
CA PHE A 109 -0.69 7.16 2.38
C PHE A 109 -2.21 7.25 2.30
N LYS A 110 -2.70 8.31 1.68
CA LYS A 110 -4.08 8.47 1.24
C LYS A 110 -4.06 8.74 -0.26
N THR A 111 -4.41 7.73 -1.05
CA THR A 111 -4.35 7.80 -2.51
C THR A 111 -5.62 7.29 -3.15
N CYS A 112 -5.80 7.59 -4.44
CA CYS A 112 -6.81 6.91 -5.26
C CYS A 112 -6.29 5.56 -5.77
N ASP A 113 -6.71 5.17 -6.98
CA ASP A 113 -6.41 3.89 -7.62
C ASP A 113 -5.05 3.89 -8.34
N ASP A 114 -4.60 2.71 -8.80
CA ASP A 114 -3.44 2.52 -9.69
C ASP A 114 -2.09 2.94 -9.11
N CYS A 115 -1.88 2.75 -7.80
CA CYS A 115 -0.63 3.15 -7.14
C CYS A 115 0.32 1.97 -6.89
N THR A 116 1.63 2.23 -6.98
CA THR A 116 2.67 1.26 -6.64
C THR A 116 3.48 1.75 -5.45
N PHE A 117 3.62 0.91 -4.43
CA PHE A 117 4.29 1.24 -3.17
C PHE A 117 5.46 0.28 -2.93
N LYS A 118 6.65 0.84 -2.72
CA LYS A 118 7.81 0.16 -2.17
C LYS A 118 8.25 0.88 -0.89
N THR A 119 7.89 0.34 0.27
CA THR A 119 8.03 1.03 1.56
C THR A 119 8.74 0.19 2.61
N GLY A 120 9.16 0.84 3.71
CA GLY A 120 9.63 0.16 4.91
C GLY A 120 8.48 -0.41 5.76
N SER A 121 8.72 -0.50 7.06
CA SER A 121 7.75 -0.94 8.07
C SER A 121 6.83 0.18 8.55
N ASP A 122 5.85 -0.15 9.39
CA ASP A 122 5.04 0.79 10.16
C ASP A 122 4.26 1.78 9.28
N CYS A 123 3.84 1.32 8.09
CA CYS A 123 3.15 2.15 7.12
C CYS A 123 1.64 1.94 7.16
N THR A 124 0.88 3.03 6.98
CA THR A 124 -0.58 2.98 6.87
C THR A 124 -1.03 3.40 5.48
N PHE A 125 -1.84 2.57 4.84
CA PHE A 125 -2.32 2.76 3.49
C PHE A 125 -3.84 2.85 3.47
N LYS A 126 -4.36 3.96 2.97
CA LYS A 126 -5.77 4.13 2.59
C LYS A 126 -5.82 4.44 1.10
N THR A 127 -6.16 3.43 0.30
CA THR A 127 -6.03 3.52 -1.16
C THR A 127 -7.30 3.05 -1.87
N GLY A 128 -7.36 3.31 -3.17
CA GLY A 128 -8.40 2.78 -4.04
C GLY A 128 -8.19 1.30 -4.38
N SER A 129 -8.29 1.00 -5.67
CA SER A 129 -8.15 -0.32 -6.28
C SER A 129 -6.90 -0.38 -7.16
N GLU A 130 -6.55 -1.57 -7.64
CA GLU A 130 -5.46 -1.75 -8.63
C GLU A 130 -4.07 -1.31 -8.10
N CYS A 131 -3.89 -1.40 -6.78
CA CYS A 131 -2.63 -1.05 -6.12
C CYS A 131 -1.71 -2.26 -5.92
N THR A 132 -0.40 -2.02 -6.03
CA THR A 132 0.63 -3.01 -5.71
C THR A 132 1.48 -2.53 -4.53
N PHE A 133 1.69 -3.40 -3.54
CA PHE A 133 2.43 -3.11 -2.32
C PHE A 133 3.58 -4.10 -2.14
N ASP A 134 4.79 -3.57 -1.98
CA ASP A 134 6.02 -4.26 -1.54
C ASP A 134 6.46 -3.56 -0.25
N THR A 135 6.20 -4.19 0.90
CA THR A 135 6.41 -3.58 2.22
C THR A 135 7.08 -4.56 3.18
N TRP A 136 7.65 -4.05 4.27
CA TRP A 136 8.29 -4.91 5.27
C TRP A 136 7.29 -5.46 6.29
N SER A 137 7.16 -4.86 7.48
CA SER A 137 6.32 -5.37 8.57
C SER A 137 5.42 -4.30 9.15
N ASP A 138 4.46 -4.71 9.97
CA ASP A 138 3.67 -3.81 10.82
C ASP A 138 2.84 -2.79 10.02
N CYS A 139 2.43 -3.18 8.81
CA CYS A 139 1.66 -2.32 7.91
C CYS A 139 0.15 -2.54 8.06
N THR A 140 -0.61 -1.46 7.90
CA THR A 140 -2.08 -1.51 7.85
C THR A 140 -2.59 -1.05 6.49
N PHE A 141 -3.46 -1.85 5.88
CA PHE A 141 -4.01 -1.60 4.55
C PHE A 141 -5.54 -1.50 4.59
N ASP A 142 -6.09 -0.41 4.07
CA ASP A 142 -7.52 -0.19 3.80
C ASP A 142 -7.69 0.09 2.29
N THR A 143 -8.17 -0.90 1.54
CA THR A 143 -8.25 -0.85 0.07
C THR A 143 -9.59 -1.37 -0.47
N ARG A 144 -9.95 -1.03 -1.71
CA ARG A 144 -11.22 -1.48 -2.31
C ARG A 144 -11.16 -2.85 -2.98
N GLY A 145 -10.07 -3.23 -3.64
CA GLY A 145 -9.96 -4.53 -4.34
C GLY A 145 -8.93 -4.51 -5.46
N TYR A 146 -8.72 -5.65 -6.13
CA TYR A 146 -7.74 -5.80 -7.21
C TYR A 146 -6.31 -5.42 -6.82
N CYS A 147 -5.95 -5.68 -5.56
CA CYS A 147 -4.63 -5.33 -5.03
C CYS A 147 -3.71 -6.54 -4.96
N THR A 148 -2.41 -6.29 -5.12
CA THR A 148 -1.35 -7.29 -4.86
C THR A 148 -0.49 -6.83 -3.69
N PHE A 149 -0.26 -7.72 -2.74
CA PHE A 149 0.52 -7.45 -1.53
C PHE A 149 1.67 -8.46 -1.42
N ASP A 150 2.88 -7.94 -1.31
CA ASP A 150 4.09 -8.65 -0.90
C ASP A 150 4.59 -8.02 0.42
N THR A 151 4.46 -8.75 1.52
CA THR A 151 4.74 -8.23 2.87
C THR A 151 5.45 -9.25 3.75
N MET A 152 6.35 -8.82 4.63
CA MET A 152 7.10 -9.75 5.49
C MET A 152 6.26 -10.33 6.63
N SER A 153 5.64 -9.54 7.51
CA SER A 153 4.86 -10.07 8.66
C SER A 153 4.02 -8.99 9.36
N ASP A 154 3.18 -9.42 10.30
CA ASP A 154 2.50 -8.55 11.28
C ASP A 154 1.60 -7.48 10.65
N CYS A 155 1.03 -7.80 9.48
CA CYS A 155 0.23 -6.85 8.72
C CYS A 155 -1.28 -7.04 8.95
N THR A 156 -2.02 -5.94 8.89
CA THR A 156 -3.49 -5.94 8.93
C THR A 156 -4.07 -5.48 7.60
N PHE A 157 -4.94 -6.28 7.02
CA PHE A 157 -5.55 -6.02 5.71
C PHE A 157 -7.07 -5.90 5.86
N ASN A 158 -7.63 -4.76 5.43
CA ASN A 158 -9.05 -4.56 5.18
C ASN A 158 -9.23 -4.24 3.70
N THR A 159 -9.61 -5.23 2.90
CA THR A 159 -9.71 -5.08 1.44
C THR A 159 -11.06 -5.55 0.95
N GLY A 160 -11.46 -5.17 -0.27
CA GLY A 160 -12.50 -5.91 -0.98
C GLY A 160 -11.97 -7.21 -1.58
N GLY A 161 -12.52 -7.61 -2.73
CA GLY A 161 -12.19 -8.87 -3.41
C GLY A 161 -11.10 -8.75 -4.47
N TYR A 162 -10.81 -9.88 -5.12
CA TYR A 162 -9.82 -9.99 -6.21
C TYR A 162 -8.39 -9.61 -5.80
N CYS A 163 -8.02 -9.85 -4.55
CA CYS A 163 -6.68 -9.53 -4.05
C CYS A 163 -5.76 -10.75 -4.03
N THR A 164 -4.47 -10.52 -4.24
CA THR A 164 -3.42 -11.53 -4.07
C THR A 164 -2.48 -11.11 -2.94
N PHE A 165 -2.22 -12.03 -2.02
CA PHE A 165 -1.37 -11.82 -0.86
C PHE A 165 -0.24 -12.85 -0.86
N ASP A 166 1.01 -12.40 -0.87
CA ASP A 166 2.19 -13.17 -0.48
C ASP A 166 2.74 -12.52 0.80
N THR A 167 2.49 -13.15 1.94
CA THR A 167 2.86 -12.60 3.25
C THR A 167 3.61 -13.60 4.09
N GLY A 168 4.36 -13.16 5.10
CA GLY A 168 4.76 -14.06 6.18
C GLY A 168 3.61 -14.30 7.17
N GLY A 169 3.97 -14.44 8.45
CA GLY A 169 3.05 -14.84 9.52
C GLY A 169 2.48 -13.65 10.31
N TYR A 170 1.63 -13.97 11.29
CA TYR A 170 1.02 -13.00 12.21
C TYR A 170 0.12 -11.95 11.54
N CYS A 171 -0.43 -12.27 10.37
CA CYS A 171 -1.26 -11.34 9.62
C CYS A 171 -2.75 -11.52 9.94
N THR A 172 -3.49 -10.40 9.91
CA THR A 172 -4.96 -10.39 10.02
C THR A 172 -5.57 -9.90 8.73
N PHE A 173 -6.48 -10.69 8.15
CA PHE A 173 -7.15 -10.39 6.90
C PHE A 173 -8.65 -10.23 7.10
N LYS A 174 -9.20 -9.14 6.59
CA LYS A 174 -10.62 -8.92 6.38
C LYS A 174 -10.82 -8.56 4.90
N THR A 175 -11.24 -9.53 4.09
CA THR A 175 -11.32 -9.38 2.64
C THR A 175 -12.69 -9.73 2.08
N GLY A 176 -12.94 -9.34 0.84
CA GLY A 176 -14.05 -9.86 0.03
C GLY A 176 -13.79 -11.29 -0.46
N SER A 177 -14.48 -11.64 -1.55
CA SER A 177 -14.35 -12.91 -2.28
C SER A 177 -13.19 -12.89 -3.28
N ASP A 178 -12.92 -14.04 -3.91
CA ASP A 178 -11.99 -14.18 -5.04
C ASP A 178 -10.54 -13.79 -4.69
N CYS A 179 -10.12 -14.03 -3.45
CA CYS A 179 -8.78 -13.69 -2.98
C CYS A 179 -7.86 -14.92 -2.95
N THR A 180 -6.57 -14.72 -3.23
CA THR A 180 -5.53 -15.75 -3.11
C THR A 180 -4.55 -15.36 -2.02
N PHE A 181 -4.29 -16.29 -1.10
CA PHE A 181 -3.40 -16.09 0.04
C PHE A 181 -2.28 -17.11 0.02
N LYS A 182 -1.05 -16.63 0.10
CA LYS A 182 0.15 -17.41 0.42
C LYS A 182 0.76 -16.81 1.67
N THR A 183 0.60 -17.48 2.80
CA THR A 183 1.07 -16.98 4.11
C THR A 183 1.91 -18.02 4.84
N CYS A 184 2.64 -17.59 5.86
CA CYS A 184 3.22 -18.50 6.85
C CYS A 184 2.18 -18.84 7.94
N ASP A 185 2.62 -18.97 9.19
CA ASP A 185 1.83 -19.39 10.34
C ASP A 185 1.06 -18.24 11.00
N ASP A 186 0.20 -18.57 11.97
CA ASP A 186 -0.41 -17.62 12.91
C ASP A 186 -1.27 -16.51 12.26
N CYS A 187 -1.91 -16.82 11.14
CA CYS A 187 -2.75 -15.86 10.42
C CYS A 187 -4.25 -16.03 10.71
N THR A 188 -4.97 -14.92 10.76
CA THR A 188 -6.43 -14.91 10.94
C THR A 188 -7.12 -14.34 9.70
N PHE A 189 -8.10 -15.07 9.17
CA PHE A 189 -8.77 -14.73 7.92
C PHE A 189 -10.28 -14.57 8.14
N LYS A 190 -10.84 -13.43 7.72
CA LYS A 190 -12.27 -13.18 7.56
C LYS A 190 -12.53 -12.81 6.11
N THR A 191 -13.05 -13.75 5.33
CA THR A 191 -13.11 -13.62 3.86
C THR A 191 -14.47 -14.02 3.31
N GLY A 192 -14.72 -13.68 2.04
CA GLY A 192 -15.90 -14.11 1.30
C GLY A 192 -15.83 -15.57 0.82
N SER A 193 -16.39 -15.80 -0.36
CA SER A 193 -16.33 -17.07 -1.09
C SER A 193 -15.15 -17.10 -2.07
N ASP A 194 -14.92 -18.26 -2.68
CA ASP A 194 -14.01 -18.42 -3.83
C ASP A 194 -12.56 -18.03 -3.54
N CYS A 195 -12.16 -18.13 -2.27
CA CYS A 195 -10.80 -17.82 -1.84
C CYS A 195 -9.90 -19.07 -1.86
N THR A 196 -8.63 -18.89 -2.21
CA THR A 196 -7.62 -19.94 -2.14
C THR A 196 -6.58 -19.62 -1.09
N PHE A 197 -6.34 -20.54 -0.18
CA PHE A 197 -5.40 -20.39 0.94
C PHE A 197 -4.28 -21.41 0.83
N LYS A 198 -3.04 -20.92 0.85
CA LYS A 198 -1.83 -21.70 1.08
C LYS A 198 -1.12 -21.12 2.30
N THR A 199 -1.31 -21.74 3.46
CA THR A 199 -0.84 -21.21 4.74
C THR A 199 0.03 -22.22 5.47
N GLY A 200 0.74 -21.73 6.49
CA GLY A 200 1.36 -22.57 7.50
C GLY A 200 0.34 -23.13 8.50
N SER A 201 0.79 -23.31 9.73
CA SER A 201 0.04 -23.81 10.88
C SER A 201 -0.68 -22.70 11.66
N GLU A 202 -1.52 -23.10 12.60
CA GLU A 202 -2.15 -22.21 13.61
C GLU A 202 -2.98 -21.07 12.99
N CYS A 203 -3.47 -21.28 11.76
CA CYS A 203 -4.31 -20.32 11.06
C CYS A 203 -5.79 -20.53 11.39
N THR A 204 -6.52 -19.43 11.51
CA THR A 204 -7.96 -19.45 11.74
C THR A 204 -8.69 -18.81 10.57
N PHE A 205 -9.74 -19.47 10.09
CA PHE A 205 -10.48 -19.06 8.91
C PHE A 205 -11.96 -18.86 9.25
N ASP A 206 -12.52 -17.75 8.80
CA ASP A 206 -13.94 -17.42 8.82
C ASP A 206 -14.32 -17.06 7.38
N THR A 207 -14.97 -18.01 6.69
CA THR A 207 -15.23 -17.92 5.25
C THR A 207 -16.66 -18.28 4.90
N TRP A 208 -17.01 -18.08 3.62
CA TRP A 208 -18.25 -18.58 3.04
C TRP A 208 -17.98 -19.90 2.31
N SER A 209 -18.45 -20.04 1.07
CA SER A 209 -18.40 -21.28 0.28
C SER A 209 -17.25 -21.29 -0.73
N ASP A 210 -17.03 -22.44 -1.35
CA ASP A 210 -16.17 -22.59 -2.55
C ASP A 210 -14.68 -22.25 -2.35
N CYS A 211 -14.24 -22.14 -1.09
CA CYS A 211 -12.84 -21.92 -0.76
C CYS A 211 -12.01 -23.21 -0.82
N THR A 212 -10.72 -23.06 -1.15
CA THR A 212 -9.74 -24.15 -1.14
C THR A 212 -8.64 -23.85 -0.13
N PHE A 213 -8.28 -24.83 0.68
CA PHE A 213 -7.30 -24.67 1.76
C PHE A 213 -6.20 -25.71 1.63
N LYS A 214 -4.95 -25.23 1.62
CA LYS A 214 -3.75 -26.02 1.81
C LYS A 214 -3.02 -25.45 3.03
N THR A 215 -3.12 -26.15 4.16
CA THR A 215 -2.65 -25.65 5.45
C THR A 215 -1.67 -26.61 6.09
N GLY A 216 -0.86 -26.07 7.01
CA GLY A 216 -0.13 -26.87 7.99
C GLY A 216 -1.06 -27.41 9.08
N SER A 217 -0.51 -27.56 10.28
CA SER A 217 -1.20 -28.14 11.43
C SER A 217 -2.07 -27.13 12.19
N CYS A 218 -2.96 -27.62 13.06
CA CYS A 218 -3.73 -26.79 14.00
C CYS A 218 -4.56 -25.67 13.36
N CYS A 219 -5.00 -25.87 12.12
CA CYS A 219 -5.83 -24.90 11.40
C CYS A 219 -7.32 -25.19 11.58
N VAL A 220 -8.11 -24.16 11.84
CA VAL A 220 -9.55 -24.28 12.05
C VAL A 220 -10.32 -23.33 11.16
N LEU A 221 -11.45 -23.80 10.64
CA LEU A 221 -12.31 -23.08 9.73
C LEU A 221 -13.74 -23.03 10.25
N VAL A 222 -14.33 -21.84 10.25
CA VAL A 222 -15.76 -21.61 10.41
C VAL A 222 -16.35 -21.23 9.06
N ARG A 223 -17.27 -22.05 8.55
CA ARG A 223 -18.09 -21.72 7.38
C ARG A 223 -19.37 -21.01 7.81
N ARG A 224 -19.58 -19.79 7.32
CA ARG A 224 -20.70 -18.94 7.72
C ARG A 224 -22.01 -19.23 7.00
N ASP A 225 -21.96 -19.79 5.80
CA ASP A 225 -23.14 -20.14 5.02
C ASP A 225 -23.96 -21.27 5.68
N ILE A 226 -23.29 -22.17 6.40
CA ILE A 226 -23.92 -23.34 7.04
C ILE A 226 -23.59 -23.51 8.53
N TYR A 227 -22.88 -22.53 9.13
CA TYR A 227 -22.43 -22.56 10.52
C TYR A 227 -21.65 -23.84 10.89
N GLU A 228 -20.81 -24.32 9.97
CA GLU A 228 -19.99 -25.51 10.15
C GLU A 228 -18.61 -25.14 10.73
N LEU A 229 -18.13 -25.92 11.69
CA LEU A 229 -16.78 -25.82 12.24
C LEU A 229 -15.97 -27.04 11.78
N ILE A 230 -14.82 -26.79 11.15
CA ILE A 230 -13.94 -27.80 10.57
C ILE A 230 -12.55 -27.63 11.15
N GLU A 231 -12.01 -28.71 11.74
CA GLU A 231 -10.56 -28.83 11.95
C GLU A 231 -9.94 -29.33 10.65
N ILE A 232 -9.08 -28.52 10.03
CA ILE A 232 -8.48 -28.87 8.75
C ILE A 232 -7.40 -29.93 9.02
N PRO A 233 -7.46 -31.11 8.36
CA PRO A 233 -6.43 -32.12 8.53
C PRO A 233 -5.07 -31.58 8.10
N ALA A 234 -4.06 -31.76 8.94
CA ALA A 234 -2.70 -31.29 8.67
C ALA A 234 -2.16 -31.83 7.34
N ASP A 235 -1.42 -30.98 6.62
CA ASP A 235 -0.71 -31.31 5.39
C ASP A 235 -1.61 -31.88 4.27
N THR A 236 -2.89 -31.47 4.27
CA THR A 236 -3.85 -31.80 3.21
C THR A 236 -4.30 -30.57 2.46
N THR A 237 -4.74 -30.80 1.22
CA THR A 237 -5.52 -29.80 0.48
C THR A 237 -6.98 -30.22 0.52
N ILE A 238 -7.83 -29.33 1.05
CA ILE A 238 -9.27 -29.51 1.08
C ILE A 238 -9.94 -28.48 0.17
N LYS A 239 -11.05 -28.88 -0.44
CA LYS A 239 -11.94 -27.99 -1.19
C LYS A 239 -13.32 -28.06 -0.57
N LEU A 240 -13.84 -26.91 -0.15
CA LEU A 240 -15.19 -26.83 0.35
C LEU A 240 -16.19 -27.16 -0.75
N HIS A 241 -17.27 -27.82 -0.35
CA HIS A 241 -18.44 -27.89 -1.21
C HIS A 241 -19.05 -26.50 -1.42
N GLY A 242 -19.91 -26.39 -2.43
CA GLY A 242 -20.58 -25.15 -2.76
C GLY A 242 -21.51 -24.63 -1.66
N PHE A 243 -22.14 -23.49 -1.96
CA PHE A 243 -23.05 -22.79 -1.07
C PHE A 243 -24.13 -23.71 -0.49
N GLU A 244 -24.30 -23.66 0.83
CA GLU A 244 -25.30 -24.46 1.58
C GLU A 244 -25.10 -25.99 1.51
N ILE A 245 -23.94 -26.46 1.06
CA ILE A 245 -23.58 -27.88 1.04
C ILE A 245 -22.51 -28.17 2.09
N VAL A 246 -22.84 -29.07 3.02
CA VAL A 246 -22.00 -29.46 4.17
C VAL A 246 -20.75 -30.21 3.74
N GLY A 247 -19.63 -29.94 4.41
CA GLY A 247 -18.40 -30.70 4.27
C GLY A 247 -17.47 -30.21 3.15
N TYR A 248 -16.48 -31.05 2.86
CA TYR A 248 -15.38 -30.78 1.94
C TYR A 248 -14.84 -32.07 1.34
N ASP A 249 -14.16 -31.95 0.20
CA ASP A 249 -13.38 -33.01 -0.40
C ASP A 249 -11.89 -32.83 -0.09
N ILE A 250 -11.17 -33.94 0.15
CA ILE A 250 -9.70 -33.93 0.19
C ILE A 250 -9.19 -34.14 -1.24
N THR A 251 -8.53 -33.14 -1.80
CA THR A 251 -8.05 -33.17 -3.19
C THR A 251 -6.60 -33.61 -3.31
N GLU A 252 -5.77 -33.36 -2.29
CA GLU A 252 -4.38 -33.80 -2.22
C GLU A 252 -3.98 -34.14 -0.77
N LYS A 253 -3.14 -35.17 -0.60
CA LYS A 253 -2.42 -35.44 0.65
C LYS A 253 -0.94 -35.23 0.38
N GLN A 254 -0.27 -34.39 1.16
CA GLN A 254 1.18 -34.26 1.03
C GLN A 254 1.86 -35.54 1.55
N PRO A 255 2.94 -36.00 0.88
CA PRO A 255 3.67 -37.20 1.27
C PRO A 255 4.42 -37.04 2.60
#